data_AF-W0TAA4-F1
#
_entry.id   AF-W0TAA4-F1
#
_cell.length_a   1.000
_cell.length_b   1.000
_cell.length_c   1.000
_cell.angle_alpha   90.00
_cell.angle_beta   90.00
_cell.angle_gamma   90.00
#
_symmetry.space_group_name_H-M   'P 1'
#
loop_
_entity.id
_entity.type
_entity.pdbx_description
1 polymer ?
#
loop_
_entity_poly.entity_id
_entity_poly.type
_entity_poly.pdbx_seq_one_letter_code
_entity_poly.pdbx_strand_id
1 'polypeptide(L)'
;MNNENTKVYIRVSGKRPEGFIDPKPFEWGFKRDKILWTRISKMESLEDMDWKELCQDLGAPESFLKKRSYMLFQKHLKLLSEQMSDSPRMRSPLDTRNSVDETILQNLQASKILNNRFDVPNNETLDTTTNKNNEESGSDLSSSLSVSKSALEDALMDRLQL
;
A
#
# COMPACT_ATOMS: atom_id res chain seq x y z
N MET A 1 -2.73 -18.68 22.78
CA MET A 1 -3.88 -19.47 23.25
C MET A 1 -3.89 -20.78 22.47
N ASN A 2 -3.89 -21.92 23.15
CA ASN A 2 -3.98 -23.26 22.56
C ASN A 2 -5.30 -23.92 22.98
N ASN A 3 -5.72 -24.94 22.22
CA ASN A 3 -6.95 -25.70 22.48
C ASN A 3 -6.93 -26.50 23.79
N GLU A 4 -5.75 -26.89 24.28
CA GLU A 4 -5.60 -27.67 25.52
C GLU A 4 -5.93 -26.86 26.78
N ASN A 5 -5.60 -25.56 26.79
CA ASN A 5 -5.72 -24.73 27.99
C ASN A 5 -6.96 -23.83 27.99
N THR A 6 -7.78 -23.83 26.92
CA THR A 6 -8.89 -22.90 26.77
C THR A 6 -10.17 -23.64 26.41
N LYS A 7 -11.18 -23.58 27.29
CA LYS A 7 -12.54 -24.08 27.05
C LYS A 7 -13.49 -22.91 26.89
N VAL A 8 -14.37 -22.99 25.90
CA VAL A 8 -15.36 -21.96 25.59
C VAL A 8 -16.75 -22.52 25.85
N TYR A 9 -17.53 -21.82 26.67
CA TYR A 9 -18.93 -22.16 26.94
C TYR A 9 -19.84 -21.14 26.23
N ILE A 10 -20.76 -21.62 25.41
CA ILE A 10 -21.73 -20.79 24.70
C ILE A 10 -23.08 -20.95 25.40
N ARG A 11 -23.58 -19.87 26.01
CA ARG A 11 -24.91 -19.82 26.59
C ARG A 11 -25.90 -19.29 25.55
N VAL A 12 -26.90 -20.09 25.22
CA VAL A 12 -28.00 -19.70 24.32
C VAL A 12 -29.29 -19.65 25.15
N SER A 13 -30.12 -18.64 24.91
CA SER A 13 -31.45 -18.56 25.50
C SER A 13 -32.38 -19.56 24.80
N GLY A 14 -33.07 -20.41 25.58
CA GLY A 14 -33.99 -21.42 25.05
C GLY A 14 -33.53 -22.86 25.31
N LYS A 15 -34.26 -23.83 24.77
CA LYS A 15 -33.91 -25.25 24.85
C LYS A 15 -32.84 -25.58 23.81
N ARG A 16 -31.92 -26.48 24.16
CA ARG A 16 -30.99 -27.08 23.19
C ARG A 16 -31.82 -27.76 22.09
N PRO A 17 -31.52 -27.52 20.79
CA PRO A 17 -32.21 -28.21 19.70
C PRO A 17 -32.14 -29.72 19.86
N GLU A 18 -33.19 -30.43 19.48
CA GLU A 18 -33.20 -31.89 19.49
C GLU A 18 -32.09 -32.42 18.55
N GLY A 19 -31.24 -33.31 19.06
CA GLY A 19 -30.10 -33.86 18.32
C GLY A 19 -28.84 -32.98 18.27
N PHE A 20 -28.76 -31.87 19.01
CA PHE A 20 -27.52 -31.10 19.09
C PHE A 20 -26.43 -31.86 19.86
N ILE A 21 -25.31 -32.14 19.19
CA ILE A 21 -24.13 -32.81 19.75
C ILE A 21 -22.98 -31.82 19.73
N ASP A 22 -22.30 -31.66 20.86
CA ASP A 22 -21.12 -30.80 20.95
C ASP A 22 -20.04 -31.30 19.98
N PRO A 23 -19.42 -30.40 19.17
CA PRO A 23 -18.42 -30.81 18.20
C PRO A 23 -17.19 -31.40 18.90
N LYS A 24 -16.58 -32.40 18.25
CA LYS A 24 -15.34 -33.02 18.76
C LYS A 24 -14.25 -31.95 18.91
N PRO A 25 -13.53 -31.90 20.05
CA PRO A 25 -12.40 -31.00 20.20
C PRO A 25 -11.33 -31.34 19.16
N PHE A 26 -10.79 -30.31 18.52
CA PHE A 26 -9.68 -30.41 17.58
C PHE A 26 -8.68 -29.28 17.85
N GLU A 27 -7.44 -29.47 17.40
CA GLU A 27 -6.40 -28.47 17.50
C GLU A 27 -6.37 -27.63 16.23
N TRP A 28 -6.45 -26.31 16.39
CA TRP A 28 -6.21 -25.37 15.29
C TRP A 28 -5.20 -24.31 15.72
N GLY A 29 -4.11 -24.23 14.96
CA GLY A 29 -3.04 -23.26 15.19
C GLY A 29 -2.59 -22.60 13.90
N PHE A 30 -1.72 -21.60 14.02
CA PHE A 30 -1.21 -20.84 12.86
C PHE A 30 -0.53 -21.73 11.81
N LYS A 31 0.13 -22.82 12.22
CA LYS A 31 0.75 -23.78 11.30
C LYS A 31 -0.27 -24.43 10.36
N ARG A 32 -1.37 -24.97 10.92
CA ARG A 32 -2.46 -25.59 10.15
C ARG A 32 -3.16 -24.55 9.27
N ASP A 33 -3.34 -23.34 9.79
CA ASP A 33 -3.92 -22.21 9.05
C ASP A 33 -3.09 -21.83 7.81
N LYS A 34 -1.76 -21.80 7.94
CA LYS A 34 -0.84 -21.53 6.81
C LYS A 34 -0.86 -22.65 5.77
N ILE A 35 -0.93 -23.92 6.21
CA ILE A 35 -1.06 -25.07 5.31
C ILE A 35 -2.37 -24.97 4.53
N LEU A 36 -3.48 -24.72 5.24
CA LEU A 36 -4.79 -24.51 4.66
C LEU A 36 -4.75 -23.39 3.60
N TRP A 37 -4.21 -22.22 3.95
CA TRP A 37 -4.08 -21.10 3.01
C TRP A 37 -3.24 -21.45 1.78
N THR A 38 -2.10 -22.13 1.95
CA THR A 38 -1.22 -22.50 0.84
C THR A 38 -1.89 -23.47 -0.13
N ARG A 39 -2.76 -24.36 0.37
CA ARG A 39 -3.55 -25.27 -0.47
C ARG A 39 -4.62 -24.50 -1.22
N ILE A 40 -5.38 -23.69 -0.51
CA ILE A 40 -6.47 -22.89 -1.08
C ILE A 40 -5.97 -21.89 -2.11
N SER A 41 -4.89 -21.16 -1.83
CA SER A 41 -4.38 -20.10 -2.70
C SER A 41 -3.80 -20.63 -4.01
N LYS A 42 -3.48 -21.92 -4.08
CA LYS A 42 -2.96 -22.57 -5.30
C LYS A 42 -4.07 -23.03 -6.22
N MET A 43 -5.28 -23.24 -5.70
CA MET A 43 -6.40 -23.75 -6.49
C MET A 43 -7.22 -22.57 -6.99
N GLU A 44 -7.56 -22.61 -8.28
CA GLU A 44 -8.37 -21.58 -8.94
C GLU A 44 -9.87 -21.77 -8.64
N SER A 45 -10.30 -23.02 -8.49
CA SER A 45 -11.67 -23.38 -8.12
C SER A 45 -11.72 -24.07 -6.75
N LEU A 46 -12.62 -23.61 -5.90
CA LEU A 46 -12.93 -24.22 -4.59
C LEU A 46 -13.73 -25.53 -4.74
N GLU A 47 -14.35 -25.73 -5.91
CA GLU A 47 -15.21 -26.88 -6.20
C GLU A 47 -14.39 -28.15 -6.39
N ASP A 48 -13.18 -28.03 -6.93
CA ASP A 48 -12.25 -29.13 -7.15
C ASP A 48 -11.43 -29.49 -5.90
N MET A 49 -11.72 -28.86 -4.76
CA MET A 49 -10.97 -29.09 -3.52
C MET A 49 -11.47 -30.34 -2.81
N ASP A 50 -10.57 -31.32 -2.65
CA ASP A 50 -10.79 -32.52 -1.85
C ASP A 50 -10.83 -32.20 -0.35
N TRP A 51 -11.96 -31.64 0.10
CA TRP A 51 -12.20 -31.30 1.50
C TRP A 51 -12.02 -32.49 2.43
N LYS A 52 -12.33 -33.71 1.95
CA LYS A 52 -12.20 -34.95 2.72
C LYS A 52 -10.74 -35.28 3.04
N GLU A 53 -9.85 -35.19 2.05
CA GLU A 53 -8.42 -35.40 2.24
C GLU A 53 -7.85 -34.34 3.20
N LEU A 54 -8.26 -33.08 3.01
CA LEU A 54 -7.84 -31.99 3.87
C LEU A 54 -8.32 -32.13 5.33
N CYS A 55 -9.53 -32.67 5.53
CA CYS A 55 -10.05 -33.00 6.86
C CYS A 55 -9.20 -34.07 7.55
N GLN A 56 -8.76 -35.08 6.80
CA GLN A 56 -7.94 -36.17 7.32
C GLN A 56 -6.54 -35.66 7.69
N ASP A 57 -5.91 -34.88 6.81
CA ASP A 57 -4.58 -34.33 7.02
C ASP A 57 -4.52 -33.32 8.18
N LEU A 58 -5.48 -32.40 8.22
CA LEU A 58 -5.48 -31.33 9.23
C LEU A 58 -6.21 -31.72 10.51
N GLY A 59 -6.88 -32.88 10.55
CA GLY A 59 -7.63 -33.37 11.71
C GLY A 59 -8.73 -32.41 12.16
N ALA A 60 -9.36 -31.69 11.23
CA ALA A 60 -10.39 -30.67 11.51
C ALA A 60 -11.70 -30.99 10.78
N PRO A 61 -12.87 -30.61 11.34
CA PRO A 61 -14.14 -30.81 10.66
C PRO A 61 -14.27 -30.04 9.34
N GLU A 62 -14.94 -30.63 8.36
CA GLU A 62 -15.17 -30.04 7.04
C GLU A 62 -15.86 -28.67 7.11
N SER A 63 -16.89 -28.56 7.94
CA SER A 63 -17.63 -27.32 8.16
C SER A 63 -16.73 -26.19 8.70
N PHE A 64 -15.76 -26.55 9.54
CA PHE A 64 -14.78 -25.60 10.07
C PHE A 64 -13.80 -25.17 8.98
N LEU A 65 -13.27 -26.10 8.17
CA LEU A 65 -12.35 -25.78 7.08
C LEU A 65 -12.98 -24.86 6.03
N LYS A 66 -14.22 -25.15 5.61
CA LYS A 66 -15.00 -24.32 4.67
C LYS A 66 -15.27 -22.92 5.22
N LYS A 67 -15.62 -22.82 6.50
CA LYS A 67 -15.81 -21.50 7.15
C LYS A 67 -14.49 -20.74 7.23
N ARG A 68 -13.39 -21.45 7.53
CA ARG A 68 -12.07 -20.84 7.68
C ARG A 68 -11.51 -20.36 6.35
N SER A 69 -11.64 -21.15 5.28
CA SER A 69 -11.23 -20.77 3.93
C SER A 69 -11.95 -19.50 3.46
N TYR A 70 -13.27 -19.45 3.65
CA TYR A 70 -14.08 -18.27 3.36
C TYR A 70 -13.56 -17.02 4.09
N MET A 71 -13.29 -17.12 5.40
CA MET A 71 -12.77 -15.98 6.16
C MET A 71 -11.38 -15.54 5.70
N LEU A 72 -10.52 -16.46 5.29
CA LEU A 72 -9.19 -16.12 4.75
C LEU A 72 -9.36 -15.35 3.43
N PHE A 73 -10.15 -15.87 2.48
CA PHE A 73 -10.45 -15.16 1.24
C PHE A 73 -11.03 -13.79 1.50
N GLN A 74 -12.00 -13.66 2.41
CA GLN A 74 -12.60 -12.37 2.74
C GLN A 74 -11.57 -11.37 3.25
N LYS A 75 -10.60 -11.79 4.08
CA LYS A 75 -9.51 -10.91 4.54
C LYS A 75 -8.61 -10.48 3.39
N HIS A 76 -8.25 -11.40 2.50
CA HIS A 76 -7.40 -11.11 1.34
C HIS A 76 -8.11 -10.18 0.33
N LEU A 77 -9.39 -10.42 0.05
CA LEU A 77 -10.21 -9.55 -0.79
C LEU A 77 -10.39 -8.17 -0.15
N LYS A 78 -10.56 -8.10 1.17
CA LYS A 78 -10.62 -6.82 1.89
C LYS A 78 -9.30 -6.04 1.76
N LEU A 79 -8.15 -6.70 1.94
CA LEU A 79 -6.84 -6.07 1.75
C LEU A 79 -6.68 -5.54 0.32
N LEU A 80 -7.07 -6.34 -0.68
CA LEU A 80 -7.05 -5.90 -2.08
C LEU A 80 -7.99 -4.72 -2.32
N SER A 81 -9.18 -4.72 -1.71
CA SER A 81 -10.12 -3.61 -1.80
C SER A 81 -9.59 -2.33 -1.16
N GLU A 82 -8.87 -2.43 -0.04
CA GLU A 82 -8.23 -1.30 0.64
C GLU A 82 -7.06 -0.76 -0.20
N GLN A 83 -6.25 -1.64 -0.79
CA GLN A 83 -5.19 -1.25 -1.72
C GLN A 83 -5.74 -0.57 -2.98
N MET A 84 -6.89 -1.01 -3.48
CA MET A 84 -7.58 -0.38 -4.60
C MET A 84 -8.26 0.93 -4.20
N SER A 85 -8.81 1.06 -2.99
CA SER A 85 -9.42 2.32 -2.53
C SER A 85 -8.38 3.39 -2.18
N ASP A 86 -7.21 2.97 -1.69
CA ASP A 86 -6.10 3.86 -1.33
C ASP A 86 -5.27 4.27 -2.57
N SER A 87 -5.61 3.74 -3.74
CA SER A 87 -5.04 4.06 -5.05
C SER A 87 -6.06 4.82 -5.90
N PRO A 88 -5.94 6.13 -6.25
CA PRO A 88 -4.98 7.16 -5.88
C PRO A 88 -5.71 8.33 -5.18
N ARG A 89 -5.95 8.23 -3.88
CA ARG A 89 -6.09 9.44 -3.05
C ARG A 89 -4.82 9.56 -2.22
N MET A 90 -3.84 10.22 -2.82
CA MET A 90 -3.01 11.17 -2.10
C MET A 90 -2.51 10.67 -0.72
N ARG A 91 -1.54 9.75 -0.70
CA ARG A 91 -0.39 9.97 0.19
C ARG A 91 0.40 11.15 -0.35
N SER A 92 -0.25 12.30 -0.35
CA SER A 92 0.39 13.58 -0.41
C SER A 92 0.95 13.80 0.99
N PRO A 93 2.27 13.96 1.20
CA PRO A 93 2.76 14.61 2.41
C PRO A 93 2.36 16.10 2.36
N LEU A 94 1.06 16.42 2.30
CA LEU A 94 0.54 17.79 2.29
C LEU A 94 -0.88 17.90 2.89
N ASP A 95 -1.24 17.18 3.96
CA ASP A 95 -2.36 17.60 4.82
C ASP A 95 -1.90 18.05 6.22
N THR A 96 -0.59 18.16 6.40
CA THR A 96 0.05 19.02 7.42
C THR A 96 0.61 20.31 6.83
N ARG A 97 0.48 20.57 5.51
CA ARG A 97 1.12 21.72 4.86
C ARG A 97 0.54 23.11 5.18
N ASN A 98 -0.54 23.23 5.96
CA ASN A 98 -1.07 24.56 6.33
C ASN A 98 -0.83 24.94 7.79
N SER A 99 -0.28 24.04 8.62
CA SER A 99 0.06 24.32 10.03
C SER A 99 1.56 24.37 10.29
N VAL A 100 2.33 23.75 9.40
CA VAL A 100 3.79 23.68 9.52
C VAL A 100 4.46 24.84 8.77
N ASP A 101 3.71 25.60 7.98
CA ASP A 101 4.23 26.76 7.26
C ASP A 101 4.64 27.89 8.22
N GLU A 102 3.84 28.27 9.21
CA GLU A 102 4.26 29.33 10.16
C GLU A 102 5.49 28.93 10.99
N THR A 103 5.51 27.70 11.51
CA THR A 103 6.61 27.23 12.38
C THR A 103 7.89 26.90 11.61
N ILE A 104 7.79 26.37 10.38
CA ILE A 104 8.96 26.19 9.49
C ILE A 104 9.45 27.55 8.98
N LEU A 105 8.56 28.48 8.64
CA LEU A 105 8.96 29.84 8.24
C LEU A 105 9.65 30.58 9.39
N GLN A 106 9.16 30.46 10.62
CA GLN A 106 9.79 31.07 11.80
C GLN A 106 11.15 30.43 12.11
N ASN A 107 11.29 29.11 11.94
CA ASN A 107 12.56 28.40 12.10
C ASN A 107 13.56 28.69 10.97
N LEU A 108 13.09 28.90 9.73
CA LEU A 108 13.90 29.37 8.60
C LEU A 108 14.33 30.84 8.77
N GLN A 109 13.44 31.70 9.29
CA GLN A 109 13.74 33.10 9.62
C GLN A 109 14.73 33.22 10.79
N ALA A 110 14.66 32.31 11.77
CA ALA A 110 15.62 32.23 12.87
C ALA A 110 16.98 31.64 12.46
N SER A 111 17.02 30.91 11.34
CA SER A 111 18.24 30.29 10.81
C SER A 111 19.05 31.28 9.99
N LYS A 112 20.05 31.91 10.60
CA LYS A 112 21.07 32.80 9.98
C LYS A 112 22.02 32.08 8.99
N ILE A 113 21.54 31.09 8.22
CA ILE A 113 22.37 30.12 7.49
C ILE A 113 22.59 30.51 6.01
N LEU A 114 21.95 31.56 5.50
CA LEU A 114 22.16 32.07 4.13
C LEU A 114 22.91 33.41 4.14
N ASN A 115 24.18 33.35 4.53
CA ASN A 115 25.14 34.43 4.33
C ASN A 115 26.36 33.93 3.54
N ASN A 116 26.12 33.12 2.51
CA ASN A 116 27.15 32.75 1.54
C ASN A 116 26.94 33.56 0.26
N ARG A 117 27.51 34.77 0.33
CA ARG A 117 28.14 35.53 -0.75
C ARG A 117 28.05 34.89 -2.14
N PHE A 118 27.10 35.37 -2.93
CA PHE A 118 27.33 35.53 -4.37
C PHE A 118 28.24 36.75 -4.54
N ASP A 119 29.55 36.57 -4.33
CA ASP A 119 30.54 37.55 -4.79
C ASP A 119 30.61 37.43 -6.31
N VAL A 120 29.87 38.28 -7.01
CA VAL A 120 30.06 38.60 -8.43
C VAL A 120 31.14 39.67 -8.50
N PRO A 121 32.37 39.40 -8.98
CA PRO A 121 33.33 40.45 -9.23
C PRO A 121 33.07 41.02 -10.63
N ASN A 122 32.57 42.26 -10.65
CA ASN A 122 32.64 43.16 -11.80
C ASN A 122 34.09 43.25 -12.28
N ASN A 123 34.35 43.02 -13.57
CA ASN A 123 35.57 43.47 -14.24
C ASN A 123 35.25 43.71 -15.73
N GLU A 124 34.69 44.87 -16.03
CA GLU A 124 34.85 45.52 -17.34
C GLU A 124 35.98 46.55 -17.22
N THR A 125 37.19 46.16 -17.58
CA THR A 125 38.23 47.08 -18.08
C THR A 125 39.27 46.28 -18.87
N LEU A 126 39.31 46.56 -20.17
CA LEU A 126 40.44 46.53 -21.11
C LEU A 126 41.79 46.00 -20.56
N ASP A 127 42.30 44.91 -21.13
CA ASP A 127 43.48 44.92 -22.03
C ASP A 127 44.10 43.53 -22.19
N THR A 128 44.11 43.06 -23.44
CA THR A 128 45.24 42.42 -24.15
C THR A 128 46.04 41.31 -23.45
N THR A 129 45.81 40.04 -23.82
CA THR A 129 46.81 39.10 -24.43
C THR A 129 46.46 37.61 -24.25
N THR A 130 46.07 36.99 -25.36
CA THR A 130 46.68 35.76 -25.94
C THR A 130 46.87 34.49 -25.10
N ASN A 131 45.97 33.50 -25.26
CA ASN A 131 46.26 32.12 -25.76
C ASN A 131 44.99 31.25 -25.68
N LYS A 132 44.32 30.91 -26.80
CA LYS A 132 44.53 29.70 -27.63
C LYS A 132 44.43 28.36 -26.85
N ASN A 133 43.25 27.73 -26.84
CA ASN A 133 42.87 26.66 -27.80
C ASN A 133 41.64 25.84 -27.32
N ASN A 134 40.81 25.50 -28.31
CA ASN A 134 39.84 24.39 -28.43
C ASN A 134 38.47 24.52 -27.72
N GLU A 135 37.38 24.78 -28.48
CA GLU A 135 36.50 23.82 -29.24
C GLU A 135 35.40 23.30 -28.30
N GLU A 136 34.08 23.34 -28.50
CA GLU A 136 33.11 23.71 -29.57
C GLU A 136 31.83 24.17 -28.85
N SER A 137 31.26 25.35 -29.17
CA SER A 137 30.06 25.54 -30.02
C SER A 137 28.85 24.63 -29.73
N GLY A 138 27.74 25.23 -29.30
CA GLY A 138 26.41 24.63 -29.44
C GLY A 138 25.43 24.90 -28.30
N SER A 139 25.10 26.17 -28.08
CA SER A 139 23.82 26.53 -27.46
C SER A 139 22.66 25.98 -28.28
N ASP A 140 21.50 25.86 -27.62
CA ASP A 140 20.19 25.51 -28.17
C ASP A 140 19.83 24.03 -27.97
N LEU A 141 18.95 23.79 -26.98
CA LEU A 141 17.66 23.14 -27.17
C LEU A 141 16.93 23.10 -25.81
N SER A 142 16.02 24.06 -25.70
CA SER A 142 15.13 24.38 -24.60
C SER A 142 14.22 23.23 -24.17
N SER A 143 13.65 23.44 -22.98
CA SER A 143 12.36 22.91 -22.48
C SER A 143 12.32 21.45 -22.07
N SER A 144 12.77 21.18 -20.84
CA SER A 144 12.21 20.09 -20.06
C SER A 144 10.72 20.36 -19.82
N LEU A 145 9.90 19.41 -20.26
CA LEU A 145 8.45 19.46 -20.36
C LEU A 145 7.79 19.59 -18.98
N SER A 146 7.47 20.82 -18.56
CA SER A 146 6.53 21.07 -17.47
C SER A 146 5.11 21.12 -18.03
N VAL A 147 4.44 19.97 -18.04
CA VAL A 147 3.02 19.89 -18.42
C VAL A 147 2.20 20.32 -17.21
N SER A 148 1.66 21.54 -17.27
CA SER A 148 0.74 22.05 -16.25
C SER A 148 -0.50 21.16 -16.14
N LYS A 149 -0.99 20.96 -14.91
CA LYS A 149 -2.15 20.11 -14.60
C LYS A 149 -3.40 20.45 -15.44
N SER A 150 -3.58 21.72 -15.78
CA SER A 150 -4.69 22.21 -16.62
C SER A 150 -4.58 21.78 -18.10
N ALA A 151 -3.37 21.62 -18.65
CA ALA A 151 -3.19 21.24 -20.05
C ALA A 151 -3.50 19.75 -20.31
N LEU A 152 -3.31 18.91 -19.28
CA LEU A 152 -3.67 17.49 -19.35
C LEU A 152 -5.18 17.28 -19.15
N GLU A 153 -5.84 18.13 -18.37
CA GLU A 153 -7.29 18.10 -18.14
C GLU A 153 -8.07 18.52 -19.40
N ASP A 154 -7.60 19.56 -20.11
CA ASP A 154 -8.20 20.01 -21.39
C ASP A 154 -8.10 18.91 -22.47
N ALA A 155 -6.96 18.23 -22.57
CA ALA A 155 -6.76 17.14 -23.53
C ALA A 155 -7.61 15.88 -23.25
N LEU A 156 -8.04 15.69 -21.99
CA LEU A 156 -8.88 14.56 -21.59
C LEU A 156 -10.37 14.86 -21.83
N MET A 157 -10.77 16.13 -21.64
CA MET A 157 -12.13 16.61 -21.92
C MET A 157 -12.46 16.59 -23.42
N ASP A 158 -11.48 16.90 -24.28
CA ASP A 158 -11.64 16.89 -25.75
C ASP A 158 -11.88 15.47 -26.30
N ARG A 159 -11.34 14.43 -25.64
CA ARG A 159 -11.49 13.02 -26.06
C ARG A 159 -12.83 12.40 -25.65
N LEU A 160 -13.56 13.02 -24.71
CA LEU A 160 -14.83 12.53 -24.17
C LEU A 160 -16.06 13.13 -24.88
N GLN A 161 -15.85 14.00 -25.87
CA GLN A 161 -16.91 14.55 -26.73
C GLN A 161 -16.98 13.77 -28.05
N LEU A 162 -17.64 12.61 -28.02
CA LEU A 162 -18.11 11.86 -29.19
C LEU A 162 -19.49 11.26 -28.91
#